data_AF-A0AAU6AFK4-F1
#
_entry.id   AF-A0AAU6AFK4-F1
#
_cell.length_a   1.000
_cell.length_b   1.000
_cell.length_c   1.000
_cell.angle_alpha   90.00
_cell.angle_beta   90.00
_cell.angle_gamma   90.00
#
_symmetry.space_group_name_H-M   'P 1'
#
loop_
_entity.id
_entity.type
_entity.pdbx_description
1 polymer ?
#
loop_
_entity_poly.entity_id
_entity_poly.type
_entity_poly.pdbx_seq_one_letter_code
_entity_poly.pdbx_strand_id
1 'polypeptide(L)'
;MAELEDIAASLARMEQNLSAFPAIEEVLRRRDTARHVLQNAVKRVQEIKARPNAAQPSSLTPSERCGRFAKRMNDFLSPYRTTQWVEGDVSIRDTDLTFYVGSRPWHDALGAAPTVLFFPAYSYAALYLTHDLDQDCAFPGLLLLDNPYQQGVDEHVVIDVLTRIADAAENTGTQVISTQQLVQPRPPRGRGSIRELVMPNVYATP
;
A
#
# COMPACT_ATOMS: atom_id res chain seq x y z
N MET A 1 10.24 52.28 59.11
CA MET A 1 10.38 50.84 58.81
C MET A 1 9.45 50.38 57.68
N ALA A 2 8.20 50.89 57.60
CA ALA A 2 7.26 50.52 56.53
C ALA A 2 7.73 50.80 55.08
N GLU A 3 8.46 51.90 54.83
CA GLU A 3 8.92 52.24 53.46
C GLU A 3 10.01 51.29 52.91
N LEU A 4 10.85 50.72 53.78
CA LEU A 4 11.88 49.75 53.37
C LEU A 4 11.28 48.39 53.03
N GLU A 5 10.21 48.02 53.73
CA GLU A 5 9.45 46.78 53.48
C GLU A 5 8.71 46.85 52.14
N ASP A 6 8.15 48.01 51.80
CA ASP A 6 7.44 48.22 50.54
C ASP A 6 8.39 48.21 49.33
N ILE A 7 9.60 48.77 49.49
CA ILE A 7 10.65 48.70 48.47
C ILE A 7 11.13 47.24 48.29
N ALA A 8 11.33 46.49 49.37
CA ALA A 8 11.72 45.08 49.29
C ALA A 8 10.65 44.21 48.61
N ALA A 9 9.37 44.47 48.88
CA ALA A 9 8.25 43.78 48.24
C ALA A 9 8.15 44.12 46.74
N SER A 10 8.42 45.37 46.37
CA SER A 10 8.47 45.81 44.96
C SER A 10 9.63 45.15 44.20
N LEU A 11 10.80 45.07 44.84
CA LEU A 11 12.00 44.46 44.27
C LEU A 11 11.82 42.95 44.05
N ALA A 12 11.23 42.25 45.02
CA ALA A 12 10.89 40.83 44.90
C ALA A 12 9.88 40.56 43.77
N ARG A 13 8.88 41.44 43.58
CA ARG A 13 7.93 41.32 42.44
C ARG A 13 8.61 41.59 41.10
N MET A 14 9.54 42.54 41.03
CA MET A 14 10.31 42.80 39.81
C MET A 14 11.24 41.64 39.46
N GLU A 15 11.94 41.05 40.43
CA GLU A 15 12.76 39.85 40.22
C GLU A 15 11.92 38.65 39.77
N GLN A 16 10.75 38.45 40.38
CA GLN A 16 9.82 37.41 39.98
C GLN A 16 9.31 37.63 38.54
N ASN A 17 8.96 38.85 38.17
CA ASN A 17 8.58 39.17 36.78
C ASN A 17 9.74 38.99 35.80
N LEU A 18 10.97 39.33 36.18
CA LEU A 18 12.17 39.14 35.37
C LEU A 18 12.45 37.65 35.10
N SER A 19 12.18 36.78 36.08
CA SER A 19 12.36 35.33 35.93
C SER A 19 11.43 34.68 34.89
N ALA A 20 10.33 35.35 34.51
CA ALA A 20 9.38 34.85 33.51
C ALA A 20 9.79 35.20 32.06
N PHE A 21 10.65 36.19 31.84
CA PHE A 21 11.06 36.63 30.50
C PHE A 21 11.79 35.55 29.68
N PRO A 22 12.70 34.74 30.24
CA PRO A 22 13.36 33.67 29.48
C PRO A 22 12.37 32.63 28.94
N ALA A 23 11.30 32.33 29.67
CA ALA A 23 10.26 31.41 29.23
C ALA A 23 9.45 31.99 28.05
N ILE A 24 9.16 33.30 28.09
CA ILE A 24 8.47 34.00 27.00
C ILE A 24 9.36 34.03 25.75
N GLU A 25 10.66 34.29 25.92
CA GLU A 25 11.62 34.31 24.82
C GLU A 25 11.74 32.95 24.13
N GLU A 26 11.80 31.86 24.89
CA GLU A 26 11.82 30.50 24.34
C GLU A 26 10.51 30.14 23.63
N VAL A 27 9.36 30.59 24.14
CA VAL A 27 8.07 30.41 23.45
C VAL A 27 8.03 31.19 22.13
N LEU A 28 8.53 32.42 22.11
CA LEU A 28 8.62 33.22 20.88
C LEU A 28 9.57 32.59 19.86
N ARG A 29 10.72 32.08 20.30
CA ARG A 29 11.69 31.38 19.45
C ARG A 29 11.07 30.13 18.82
N ARG A 30 10.34 29.33 19.60
CA ARG A 30 9.60 28.16 19.09
C ARG A 30 8.54 28.53 18.07
N ARG A 31 7.80 29.61 18.32
CA ARG A 31 6.79 30.12 17.38
C ARG A 31 7.42 30.53 16.05
N ASP A 32 8.56 31.20 16.09
CA ASP A 32 9.21 31.69 14.88
C ASP A 32 9.80 30.53 14.06
N THR A 33 10.39 29.52 14.71
CA THR A 33 10.80 28.27 14.04
C THR A 33 9.60 27.57 13.38
N ALA A 34 8.48 27.44 14.08
CA ALA A 34 7.27 26.82 13.53
C ALA A 34 6.72 27.60 12.33
N ARG A 35 6.74 28.94 12.38
CA ARG A 35 6.37 29.79 11.25
C ARG A 35 7.24 29.55 10.03
N HIS A 36 8.55 29.42 10.22
CA HIS A 36 9.47 29.16 9.12
C HIS A 36 9.25 27.79 8.48
N VAL A 37 9.02 26.76 9.28
CA VAL A 37 8.67 25.43 8.77
C VAL A 37 7.39 25.48 7.94
N LEU A 38 6.38 26.21 8.42
CA LEU A 38 5.10 26.34 7.73
C LEU A 38 5.23 27.12 6.42
N GLN A 39 6.01 28.20 6.39
CA GLN A 39 6.31 28.95 5.16
C GLN A 39 7.02 28.07 4.11
N ASN A 40 7.99 27.26 4.54
CA ASN A 40 8.68 26.33 3.66
C ASN A 40 7.75 25.25 3.10
N ALA A 41 6.86 24.70 3.93
CA ALA A 41 5.86 23.73 3.50
C ALA A 41 4.87 24.34 2.49
N VAL A 42 4.38 25.56 2.75
CA VAL A 42 3.49 26.29 1.82
C VAL A 42 4.20 26.54 0.49
N LYS A 43 5.46 26.99 0.53
CA LYS A 43 6.26 27.21 -0.68
C LYS A 43 6.42 25.91 -1.49
N ARG A 44 6.71 24.80 -0.82
CA ARG A 44 6.83 23.47 -1.45
C ARG A 44 5.52 23.06 -2.14
N VAL A 45 4.38 23.27 -1.49
CA VAL A 45 3.06 22.97 -2.06
C VAL A 45 2.77 23.88 -3.27
N GLN A 46 3.13 25.15 -3.19
CA GLN A 46 2.98 26.08 -4.31
C GLN A 46 3.87 25.70 -5.50
N GLU A 47 5.12 25.29 -5.25
CA GLU A 47 6.04 24.78 -6.29
C GLU A 47 5.48 23.53 -6.97
N ILE A 48 4.89 22.61 -6.21
CA ILE A 48 4.24 21.41 -6.75
C ILE A 48 3.00 21.77 -7.57
N LYS A 49 2.18 22.72 -7.10
CA LYS A 49 0.98 23.19 -7.83
C LYS A 49 1.32 24.02 -9.07
N ALA A 50 2.42 24.75 -9.04
CA ALA A 50 2.86 25.63 -10.12
C ALA A 50 3.69 24.89 -11.17
N ARG A 51 4.12 23.64 -10.91
CA ARG A 51 4.58 22.78 -11.99
C ARG A 51 3.42 22.61 -12.96
N PRO A 52 3.53 23.08 -14.22
CA PRO A 52 2.56 22.70 -15.21
C PRO A 52 2.61 21.18 -15.29
N ASN A 53 1.50 20.52 -14.94
CA ASN A 53 1.20 19.19 -15.45
C ASN A 53 1.08 19.34 -16.96
N ALA A 54 2.22 19.49 -17.65
CA ALA A 54 2.33 19.04 -19.01
C ALA A 54 2.27 17.52 -18.89
N ALA A 55 1.05 16.99 -18.72
CA ALA A 55 0.75 15.63 -19.09
C ALA A 55 1.19 15.53 -20.54
N GLN A 56 2.41 15.05 -20.75
CA GLN A 56 2.84 14.70 -22.09
C GLN A 56 1.83 13.65 -22.51
N PRO A 57 1.07 13.88 -23.60
CA PRO A 57 0.14 12.86 -24.06
C PRO A 57 0.97 11.60 -24.24
N SER A 58 0.57 10.56 -23.49
CA SER A 58 1.20 9.26 -23.54
C SER A 58 1.54 8.87 -24.97
N SER A 59 2.79 8.56 -25.23
CA SER A 59 3.22 8.13 -26.56
C SER A 59 2.68 6.74 -26.92
N LEU A 60 2.11 6.01 -25.96
CA LEU A 60 1.63 4.64 -26.15
C LEU A 60 0.18 4.59 -26.63
N THR A 61 -0.01 3.90 -27.75
CA THR A 61 -1.31 3.49 -28.26
C THR A 61 -2.00 2.51 -27.30
N PRO A 62 -3.35 2.39 -27.34
CA PRO A 62 -4.08 1.41 -26.53
C PRO A 62 -3.56 -0.03 -26.70
N SER A 63 -3.25 -0.44 -27.93
CA SER A 63 -2.68 -1.76 -28.21
C SER A 63 -1.31 -1.97 -27.55
N GLU A 64 -0.44 -0.94 -27.54
CA GLU A 64 0.86 -1.04 -26.89
C GLU A 64 0.72 -1.15 -25.37
N ARG A 65 -0.22 -0.41 -24.78
CA ARG A 65 -0.51 -0.50 -23.34
C ARG A 65 -0.99 -1.90 -22.95
N CYS A 66 -1.95 -2.43 -23.72
CA CYS A 66 -2.45 -3.80 -23.56
C CYS A 66 -1.31 -4.82 -23.69
N GLY A 67 -0.44 -4.66 -24.71
CA GLY A 67 0.72 -5.52 -24.91
C GLY A 67 1.73 -5.48 -23.75
N ARG A 68 2.02 -4.30 -23.20
CA ARG A 68 2.93 -4.17 -22.04
C ARG A 68 2.36 -4.78 -20.77
N PHE A 69 1.06 -4.56 -20.50
CA PHE A 69 0.40 -5.16 -19.36
C PHE A 69 0.37 -6.69 -19.47
N ALA A 70 -0.01 -7.21 -20.64
CA ALA A 70 0.00 -8.64 -20.92
C ALA A 70 1.42 -9.24 -20.81
N LYS A 71 2.45 -8.53 -21.30
CA LYS A 71 3.85 -8.93 -21.13
C LYS A 71 4.22 -9.07 -19.65
N ARG A 72 3.86 -8.09 -18.81
CA ARG A 72 4.15 -8.15 -17.36
C ARG A 72 3.48 -9.35 -16.71
N MET A 73 2.24 -9.68 -17.10
CA MET A 73 1.57 -10.91 -16.65
C MET A 73 2.32 -12.16 -17.12
N ASN A 74 2.74 -12.22 -18.38
CA ASN A 74 3.46 -13.37 -18.93
C ASN A 74 4.85 -13.56 -18.29
N ASP A 75 5.57 -12.47 -17.99
CA ASP A 75 6.83 -12.50 -17.24
C ASP A 75 6.61 -13.05 -15.81
N PHE A 76 5.48 -12.72 -15.21
CA PHE A 76 5.07 -13.31 -13.94
C PHE A 76 4.75 -14.80 -14.07
N LEU A 77 4.02 -15.22 -15.11
CA LEU A 77 3.56 -16.59 -15.30
C LEU A 77 4.63 -17.56 -15.84
N SER A 78 5.67 -17.04 -16.48
CA SER A 78 6.72 -17.81 -17.16
C SER A 78 7.31 -18.96 -16.33
N PRO A 79 7.66 -18.78 -15.04
CA PRO A 79 8.22 -19.86 -14.21
C PRO A 79 7.27 -21.04 -13.99
N TYR A 80 5.96 -20.85 -14.18
CA TYR A 80 4.94 -21.85 -13.85
C TYR A 80 4.44 -22.61 -15.10
N ARG A 81 4.95 -22.32 -16.30
CA ARG A 81 4.51 -22.93 -17.58
C ARG A 81 4.64 -24.45 -17.65
N THR A 82 5.59 -25.02 -16.91
CA THR A 82 5.85 -26.46 -16.91
C THR A 82 5.10 -27.22 -15.82
N THR A 83 4.47 -26.50 -14.89
CA THR A 83 3.89 -27.10 -13.66
C THR A 83 2.41 -26.79 -13.49
N GLN A 84 2.02 -25.51 -13.52
CA GLN A 84 0.67 -25.07 -13.10
C GLN A 84 0.01 -24.07 -14.06
N TRP A 85 0.79 -23.44 -14.96
CA TRP A 85 0.27 -22.58 -16.01
C TRP A 85 0.11 -23.35 -17.32
N VAL A 86 -0.74 -22.84 -18.22
CA VAL A 86 -0.99 -23.42 -19.55
C VAL A 86 0.06 -22.95 -20.57
N GLU A 87 0.13 -23.61 -21.72
CA GLU A 87 1.10 -23.23 -22.77
C GLU A 87 0.81 -21.84 -23.37
N GLY A 88 -0.46 -21.42 -23.38
CA GLY A 88 -0.89 -20.16 -23.99
C GLY A 88 -0.43 -18.90 -23.24
N ASP A 89 -0.03 -17.89 -24.01
CA ASP A 89 0.29 -16.56 -23.51
C ASP A 89 -0.98 -15.76 -23.23
N VAL A 90 -0.91 -14.92 -22.19
CA VAL A 90 -1.92 -13.90 -21.96
C VAL A 90 -1.78 -12.81 -23.02
N SER A 91 -2.89 -12.42 -23.63
CA SER A 91 -2.99 -11.23 -24.48
C SER A 91 -4.28 -10.47 -24.15
N ILE A 92 -4.32 -9.18 -24.49
CA ILE A 92 -5.46 -8.30 -24.20
C ILE A 92 -5.87 -7.63 -25.50
N ARG A 93 -7.16 -7.73 -25.82
CA ARG A 93 -7.75 -7.01 -26.95
C ARG A 93 -8.00 -5.56 -26.55
N ASP A 94 -7.49 -4.60 -27.31
CA ASP A 94 -7.54 -3.18 -26.97
C ASP A 94 -8.94 -2.55 -27.09
N THR A 95 -9.84 -3.14 -27.89
CA THR A 95 -11.19 -2.60 -28.11
C THR A 95 -12.12 -2.74 -26.91
N ASP A 96 -11.97 -3.80 -26.11
CA ASP A 96 -12.86 -4.11 -24.99
C ASP A 96 -12.14 -4.66 -23.75
N LEU A 97 -10.81 -4.65 -23.77
CA LEU A 97 -9.95 -5.15 -22.70
C LEU A 97 -10.21 -6.62 -22.33
N THR A 98 -10.75 -7.42 -23.26
CA THR A 98 -10.92 -8.86 -23.06
C THR A 98 -9.56 -9.54 -23.00
N PHE A 99 -9.36 -10.33 -21.94
CA PHE A 99 -8.18 -11.18 -21.78
C PHE A 99 -8.36 -12.49 -22.53
N TYR A 100 -7.31 -12.88 -23.25
CA TYR A 100 -7.19 -14.13 -23.97
C TYR A 100 -6.01 -14.92 -23.42
N VAL A 101 -6.12 -16.24 -23.48
CA VAL A 101 -5.00 -17.16 -23.24
C VAL A 101 -4.84 -18.03 -24.48
N GLY A 102 -3.76 -17.83 -25.21
CA GLY A 102 -3.66 -18.29 -26.60
C GLY A 102 -4.71 -17.61 -27.47
N SER A 103 -5.59 -18.39 -28.11
CA SER A 103 -6.64 -17.88 -29.02
C SER A 103 -8.04 -17.81 -28.38
N ARG A 104 -8.20 -18.23 -27.12
CA ARG A 104 -9.51 -18.33 -26.45
C ARG A 104 -9.65 -17.31 -25.31
N PRO A 105 -10.87 -16.81 -25.03
CA PRO A 105 -11.12 -15.99 -23.85
C PRO A 105 -10.66 -16.69 -22.58
N TRP A 106 -10.10 -15.95 -21.63
CA TRP A 106 -9.43 -16.52 -20.45
C TRP A 106 -10.33 -17.47 -19.64
N HIS A 107 -11.62 -17.14 -19.48
CA HIS A 107 -12.58 -17.93 -18.72
C HIS A 107 -12.95 -19.26 -19.39
N ASP A 108 -12.82 -19.34 -20.71
CA ASP A 108 -13.01 -20.59 -21.48
C ASP A 108 -11.70 -21.38 -21.62
N ALA A 109 -10.57 -20.68 -21.54
CA ALA A 109 -9.24 -21.24 -21.74
C ALA A 109 -8.67 -21.90 -20.48
N LEU A 110 -9.02 -21.37 -19.31
CA LEU A 110 -8.42 -21.75 -18.03
C LEU A 110 -9.34 -22.68 -17.22
N GLY A 111 -8.76 -23.74 -16.66
CA GLY A 111 -9.39 -24.52 -15.59
C GLY A 111 -9.24 -23.85 -14.22
N ALA A 112 -9.74 -24.50 -13.17
CA ALA A 112 -9.72 -23.97 -11.81
C ALA A 112 -8.30 -23.59 -11.33
N ALA A 113 -7.32 -24.50 -11.45
CA ALA A 113 -5.96 -24.26 -10.94
C ALA A 113 -5.20 -23.14 -11.69
N PRO A 114 -5.13 -23.11 -13.04
CA PRO A 114 -4.50 -21.99 -13.76
C PRO A 114 -5.19 -20.65 -13.49
N THR A 115 -6.51 -20.65 -13.29
CA THR A 115 -7.27 -19.44 -12.94
C THR A 115 -6.77 -18.82 -11.63
N VAL A 116 -6.36 -19.64 -10.65
CA VAL A 116 -5.78 -19.16 -9.39
C VAL A 116 -4.46 -18.41 -9.61
N LEU A 117 -3.67 -18.74 -10.63
CA LEU A 117 -2.44 -18.00 -10.97
C LEU A 117 -2.69 -16.77 -11.85
N PHE A 118 -3.77 -16.77 -12.62
CA PHE A 118 -4.14 -15.66 -13.49
C PHE A 118 -4.42 -14.37 -12.71
N PHE A 119 -5.17 -14.46 -11.59
CA PHE A 119 -5.50 -13.27 -10.78
C PHE A 119 -4.30 -12.64 -10.07
N PRO A 120 -3.39 -13.40 -9.41
CA PRO A 120 -2.12 -12.89 -8.93
C PRO A 120 -1.27 -12.26 -10.04
N ALA A 121 -1.23 -12.85 -11.25
CA ALA A 121 -0.51 -12.27 -12.37
C ALA A 121 -1.08 -10.91 -12.78
N TYR A 122 -2.42 -10.79 -12.80
CA TYR A 122 -3.11 -9.53 -13.06
C TYR A 122 -2.79 -8.50 -11.97
N SER A 123 -2.91 -8.87 -10.69
CA SER A 123 -2.59 -8.00 -9.56
C SER A 123 -1.14 -7.55 -9.58
N TYR A 124 -0.21 -8.46 -9.88
CA TYR A 124 1.21 -8.15 -10.04
C TYR A 124 1.43 -7.14 -11.18
N ALA A 125 0.81 -7.33 -12.34
CA ALA A 125 0.90 -6.39 -13.45
C ALA A 125 0.31 -5.02 -13.10
N ALA A 126 -0.77 -4.99 -12.31
CA ALA A 126 -1.40 -3.76 -11.84
C ALA A 126 -0.48 -2.91 -10.95
N LEU A 127 0.43 -3.53 -10.19
CA LEU A 127 1.43 -2.81 -9.38
C LEU A 127 2.38 -1.97 -10.25
N TYR A 128 2.63 -2.39 -11.49
CA TYR A 128 3.58 -1.73 -12.41
C TYR A 128 2.92 -0.78 -13.41
N LEU A 129 1.64 -0.44 -13.27
CA LEU A 129 0.93 0.41 -14.25
C LEU A 129 1.65 1.73 -14.53
N THR A 130 2.11 2.43 -13.50
CA THR A 130 2.81 3.71 -13.64
C THR A 130 4.17 3.56 -14.32
N HIS A 131 4.85 2.45 -14.05
CA HIS A 131 6.18 2.18 -14.60
C HIS A 131 6.10 1.75 -16.07
N ASP A 132 5.12 0.90 -16.41
CA ASP A 132 5.07 0.23 -17.70
C ASP A 132 4.27 0.99 -18.75
N LEU A 133 3.22 1.70 -18.33
CA LEU A 133 2.28 2.37 -19.22
C LEU A 133 2.55 3.87 -19.27
N ASP A 134 2.37 4.57 -18.15
CA ASP A 134 2.57 6.02 -18.08
C ASP A 134 2.51 6.55 -16.65
N GLN A 135 3.08 7.74 -16.39
CA GLN A 135 2.97 8.43 -15.11
C GLN A 135 1.53 8.84 -14.76
N ASP A 136 0.67 8.97 -15.77
CA ASP A 136 -0.75 9.29 -15.60
C ASP A 136 -1.62 8.07 -15.27
N CYS A 137 -1.06 6.85 -15.25
CA CYS A 137 -1.81 5.67 -14.87
C CYS A 137 -1.96 5.59 -13.35
N ALA A 138 -3.21 5.43 -12.89
CA ALA A 138 -3.48 5.13 -11.49
C ALA A 138 -2.98 3.72 -11.17
N PHE A 139 -2.00 3.63 -10.30
CA PHE A 139 -1.55 2.37 -9.69
C PHE A 139 -2.17 2.23 -8.30
N PRO A 140 -2.36 0.99 -7.80
CA PRO A 140 -2.93 0.78 -6.48
C PRO A 140 -1.93 1.19 -5.40
N GLY A 141 -2.29 2.13 -4.52
CA GLY A 141 -1.51 2.38 -3.30
C GLY A 141 -1.71 1.31 -2.22
N LEU A 142 -2.78 0.54 -2.33
CA LEU A 142 -3.13 -0.59 -1.46
C LEU A 142 -3.71 -1.72 -2.31
N LEU A 143 -3.21 -2.94 -2.10
CA LEU A 143 -3.73 -4.17 -2.67
C LEU A 143 -4.13 -5.12 -1.53
N LEU A 144 -5.41 -5.51 -1.49
CA LEU A 144 -5.92 -6.49 -0.54
C LEU A 144 -6.26 -7.79 -1.29
N LEU A 145 -5.60 -8.87 -0.89
CA LEU A 145 -5.82 -10.22 -1.41
C LEU A 145 -6.57 -11.03 -0.35
N ASP A 146 -7.86 -11.25 -0.55
CA ASP A 146 -8.67 -12.04 0.40
C ASP A 146 -8.71 -13.51 0.01
N ASN A 147 -7.93 -14.33 0.71
CA ASN A 147 -7.77 -15.77 0.44
C ASN A 147 -7.52 -16.07 -1.05
N PRO A 148 -6.43 -15.53 -1.65
CA PRO A 148 -6.19 -15.60 -3.09
C PRO A 148 -5.97 -17.03 -3.63
N TYR A 149 -5.71 -18.00 -2.74
CA TYR A 149 -5.51 -19.40 -3.09
C TYR A 149 -6.59 -20.25 -2.43
N GLN A 150 -7.54 -20.74 -3.22
CA GLN A 150 -8.65 -21.55 -2.71
C GLN A 150 -8.57 -23.02 -3.14
N GLN A 151 -7.81 -23.36 -4.19
CA GLN A 151 -7.80 -24.70 -4.78
C GLN A 151 -6.47 -25.05 -5.45
N GLY A 152 -5.93 -26.23 -5.17
CA GLY A 152 -5.04 -26.98 -6.08
C GLY A 152 -3.66 -26.40 -6.41
N VAL A 153 -3.22 -25.35 -5.74
CA VAL A 153 -1.88 -24.75 -5.91
C VAL A 153 -0.95 -25.29 -4.83
N ASP A 154 0.24 -25.75 -5.24
CA ASP A 154 1.31 -26.17 -4.34
C ASP A 154 1.73 -25.02 -3.39
N GLU A 155 1.95 -25.35 -2.12
CA GLU A 155 2.35 -24.39 -1.09
C GLU A 155 3.62 -23.60 -1.46
N HIS A 156 4.60 -24.24 -2.10
CA HIS A 156 5.82 -23.55 -2.53
C HIS A 156 5.52 -22.50 -3.60
N VAL A 157 4.60 -22.80 -4.53
CA VAL A 157 4.17 -21.83 -5.53
C VAL A 157 3.42 -20.67 -4.88
N VAL A 158 2.59 -20.94 -3.87
CA VAL A 158 1.91 -19.89 -3.09
C VAL A 158 2.93 -18.94 -2.44
N ILE A 159 3.95 -19.49 -1.78
CA ILE A 159 5.01 -18.70 -1.13
C ILE A 159 5.77 -17.87 -2.17
N ASP A 160 6.17 -18.48 -3.28
CA ASP A 160 6.91 -17.81 -4.35
C ASP A 160 6.09 -16.65 -4.96
N VAL A 161 4.81 -16.88 -5.24
CA VAL A 161 3.93 -15.83 -5.77
C VAL A 161 3.78 -14.68 -4.78
N LEU A 162 3.51 -14.98 -3.51
CA LEU A 162 3.36 -13.94 -2.49
C LEU A 162 4.64 -13.13 -2.31
N THR A 163 5.80 -13.80 -2.35
CA THR A 163 7.12 -13.15 -2.27
C THR A 163 7.30 -12.19 -3.44
N ARG A 164 7.02 -12.64 -4.68
CA ARG A 164 7.13 -11.77 -5.87
C ARG A 164 6.18 -10.57 -5.83
N ILE A 165 4.97 -10.75 -5.28
CA ILE A 165 4.03 -9.64 -5.09
C ILE A 165 4.54 -8.67 -4.02
N ALA A 166 5.09 -9.17 -2.92
CA ALA A 166 5.68 -8.34 -1.86
C ALA A 166 6.88 -7.54 -2.40
N ASP A 167 7.77 -8.17 -3.16
CA ASP A 167 8.91 -7.49 -3.80
C ASP A 167 8.44 -6.42 -4.78
N ALA A 168 7.42 -6.70 -5.59
CA ALA A 168 6.84 -5.71 -6.50
C ALA A 168 6.19 -4.55 -5.75
N ALA A 169 5.53 -4.84 -4.64
CA ALA A 169 4.89 -3.83 -3.81
C ALA A 169 5.92 -2.90 -3.15
N GLU A 170 7.02 -3.44 -2.63
CA GLU A 170 8.14 -2.65 -2.11
C GLU A 170 8.73 -1.74 -3.19
N ASN A 171 8.98 -2.29 -4.39
CA ASN A 171 9.53 -1.54 -5.53
C ASN A 171 8.60 -0.43 -6.04
N THR A 172 7.29 -0.61 -5.93
CA THR A 172 6.28 0.32 -6.45
C THR A 172 5.71 1.25 -5.38
N GLY A 173 6.10 1.07 -4.11
CA GLY A 173 5.55 1.83 -2.99
C GLY A 173 4.10 1.48 -2.66
N THR A 174 3.67 0.27 -3.01
CA THR A 174 2.31 -0.24 -2.75
C THR A 174 2.27 -0.97 -1.41
N GLN A 175 1.21 -0.79 -0.63
CA GLN A 175 0.95 -1.65 0.52
C GLN A 175 0.19 -2.91 0.06
N VAL A 176 0.66 -4.11 0.44
CA VAL A 176 -0.07 -5.36 0.19
C VAL A 176 -0.53 -5.97 1.51
N ILE A 177 -1.79 -6.37 1.57
CA ILE A 177 -2.38 -7.16 2.66
C ILE A 177 -2.92 -8.43 2.04
N SER A 178 -2.50 -9.59 2.54
CA SER A 178 -3.02 -10.88 2.09
C SER A 178 -3.57 -11.63 3.28
N THR A 179 -4.83 -12.04 3.22
CA THR A 179 -5.42 -12.99 4.17
C THR A 179 -5.27 -14.38 3.57
N GLN A 180 -4.87 -15.35 4.39
CA GLN A 180 -4.91 -16.75 4.00
C GLN A 180 -5.69 -17.54 5.03
N GLN A 181 -6.56 -18.43 4.56
CA GLN A 181 -6.99 -19.53 5.40
C GLN A 181 -5.80 -20.47 5.54
N LEU A 182 -4.98 -20.25 6.57
CA LEU A 182 -4.09 -21.30 7.06
C LEU A 182 -4.98 -22.53 7.32
N VAL A 183 -4.63 -23.67 6.72
CA VAL A 183 -5.17 -24.96 7.14
C VAL A 183 -5.05 -24.96 8.66
N GLN A 184 -6.19 -25.01 9.37
CA GLN A 184 -6.14 -25.01 10.83
C GLN A 184 -5.17 -26.11 11.26
N PRO A 185 -4.12 -25.82 12.05
CA PRO A 185 -3.25 -26.87 12.52
C PRO A 185 -4.13 -27.92 13.19
N ARG A 186 -4.08 -29.17 12.68
CA ARG A 186 -4.79 -30.28 13.29
C ARG A 186 -4.46 -30.23 14.78
N PRO A 187 -5.44 -30.09 15.69
CA PRO A 187 -5.14 -30.02 17.11
C PRO A 187 -4.32 -31.27 17.45
N PRO A 188 -3.18 -31.12 18.16
CA PRO A 188 -2.36 -32.26 18.50
C PRO A 188 -3.23 -33.30 19.20
N ARG A 189 -3.23 -34.53 18.67
CA ARG A 189 -3.93 -35.65 19.30
C ARG A 189 -3.26 -35.93 20.64
N GLY A 190 -3.78 -35.31 21.69
CA GLY A 190 -3.28 -35.51 23.05
C GLY A 190 -3.26 -34.21 23.85
N ARG A 191 -4.22 -34.09 24.77
CA ARG A 191 -4.27 -33.18 25.92
C ARG A 191 -4.30 -31.67 25.62
N GLY A 192 -5.53 -31.12 25.66
CA GLY A 192 -5.78 -29.78 26.23
C GLY A 192 -5.80 -28.58 25.28
N SER A 193 -6.20 -28.75 24.02
CA SER A 193 -6.33 -27.63 23.06
C SER A 193 -7.72 -26.98 23.12
N ILE A 194 -7.71 -25.64 23.20
CA ILE A 194 -8.81 -24.66 23.34
C ILE A 194 -9.10 -24.30 24.80
N ARG A 195 -8.55 -23.15 25.25
CA ARG A 195 -9.11 -22.40 26.38
C ARG A 195 -10.21 -21.51 25.82
N GLU A 196 -11.45 -21.83 26.14
CA GLU A 196 -12.59 -20.96 25.86
C GLU A 196 -12.54 -19.77 26.83
N LEU A 197 -12.37 -18.56 26.29
CA LEU A 197 -12.52 -17.32 27.06
C LEU A 197 -13.99 -16.94 27.02
N VAL A 198 -14.72 -17.21 28.10
CA VAL A 198 -16.10 -16.79 28.26
C VAL A 198 -16.14 -15.26 28.31
N MET A 199 -16.68 -14.63 27.27
CA MET A 199 -16.95 -13.19 27.26
C MET A 199 -18.10 -12.92 28.25
N PRO A 200 -17.91 -12.09 29.29
CA PRO A 200 -18.94 -11.85 30.30
C PRO A 200 -20.16 -11.09 29.76
N ASN A 201 -20.00 -10.37 28.65
CA ASN A 201 -21.06 -9.55 28.06
C ASN A 201 -21.36 -10.01 26.63
N VAL A 202 -22.56 -10.56 26.44
CA VAL A 202 -23.16 -10.77 25.13
C VAL A 202 -23.88 -9.49 24.75
N TYR A 203 -23.33 -8.73 23.81
CA TYR A 203 -24.03 -7.58 23.26
C TYR A 203 -25.09 -8.06 22.27
N ALA A 204 -26.35 -7.72 22.51
CA ALA A 204 -27.42 -7.98 21.57
C ALA A 204 -27.11 -7.28 20.24
N THR A 205 -27.23 -8.02 19.15
CA THR A 205 -27.17 -7.47 17.79
C THR A 205 -28.45 -6.66 17.54
N PRO A 206 -28.38 -5.48 16.90
CA PRO A 206 -29.55 -4.70 16.52
C PRO A 206 -30.41 -5.39 15.45
#